data_AF-A0A661DEE2-F1
#
_entry.id   AF-A0A661DEE2-F1
#
_cell.length_a   1.000
_cell.length_b   1.000
_cell.length_c   1.000
_cell.angle_alpha   90.00
_cell.angle_beta   90.00
_cell.angle_gamma   90.00
#
_symmetry.space_group_name_H-M   'P 1'
#
loop_
_entity.id
_entity.type
_entity.pdbx_description
1 polymer ?
#
loop_
_entity_poly.entity_id
_entity_poly.type
_entity_poly.pdbx_seq_one_letter_code
_entity_poly.pdbx_strand_id
1 'polypeptide(L)'
;MTNHQGFFKRKLFMGVTIGAGIVFIIIGIVFWGGFNTAMEATNQEEFCISCHEMEENVFEEYKKTIHYANRSGVRATCPDCHVPKEWTHKIIRKIQASKELWHKALGSIDTPEKFDKKRLKLAQNEWRRMKANDSRECRNCHDFESMAVAYQKPRARKQHTNALQNGNTCIDCHKGIAHKPVHQLMDEEELEKLSAPNPDFAKPDATLRQPVNKKQQKLLDLSNNPPKSKVKMVPAQTNGADSNQSTSTNTASSATGFGIGWGDVPDREVTIFYPGQASMEWIFKGSEHGGKLPFKAGDRCVECHDNEAAEMGQKIVTGEKLEPQVIPDKRGSIAV
;
A
#
# COMPACT_ATOMS: atom_id res chain seq x y z
N MET A 1 -26.24 26.34 -73.01
CA MET A 1 -26.62 26.43 -71.57
C MET A 1 -25.58 25.67 -70.76
N THR A 2 -24.58 26.37 -70.21
CA THR A 2 -23.53 25.77 -69.40
C THR A 2 -24.09 25.43 -68.01
N ASN A 3 -24.25 24.14 -67.75
CA ASN A 3 -24.76 23.62 -66.48
C ASN A 3 -23.65 23.70 -65.41
N HIS A 4 -23.43 24.90 -64.85
CA HIS A 4 -22.59 25.06 -63.67
C HIS A 4 -23.32 24.47 -62.46
N GLN A 5 -23.19 23.17 -62.24
CA GLN A 5 -23.52 22.61 -60.95
C GLN A 5 -22.66 23.30 -59.89
N GLY A 6 -23.31 24.04 -58.99
CA GLY A 6 -22.62 24.76 -57.92
C GLY A 6 -21.70 23.82 -57.12
N PHE A 7 -20.57 24.34 -56.66
CA PHE A 7 -19.50 23.59 -55.99
C PHE A 7 -20.02 22.55 -54.97
N PHE A 8 -21.00 22.92 -54.14
CA PHE A 8 -21.61 22.04 -53.13
C PHE A 8 -22.50 20.91 -53.66
N LYS A 9 -22.97 21.00 -54.92
CA LYS A 9 -23.77 19.95 -55.60
C LYS A 9 -22.90 18.95 -56.37
N ARG A 10 -21.60 19.23 -56.54
CA ARG A 10 -20.66 18.32 -57.20
C ARG A 10 -20.55 17.04 -56.38
N LYS A 11 -20.69 15.88 -57.03
CA LYS A 11 -20.62 14.57 -56.38
C LYS A 11 -19.15 14.15 -56.21
N LEU A 12 -18.82 13.65 -55.02
CA LEU A 12 -17.61 12.93 -54.68
C LEU A 12 -17.77 11.43 -55.00
N PHE A 13 -16.72 10.65 -54.74
CA PHE A 13 -16.73 9.20 -54.89
C PHE A 13 -17.92 8.58 -54.12
N MET A 14 -18.63 7.63 -54.74
CA MET A 14 -19.90 7.02 -54.25
C MET A 14 -21.16 7.92 -54.21
N GLY A 15 -21.15 9.09 -54.85
CA GLY A 15 -22.37 9.87 -55.09
C GLY A 15 -22.79 10.86 -54.00
N VAL A 16 -22.00 10.96 -52.92
CA VAL A 16 -22.16 11.99 -51.87
C VAL A 16 -21.79 13.35 -52.44
N THR A 17 -22.59 14.40 -52.22
CA THR A 17 -22.23 15.76 -52.68
C THR A 17 -21.16 16.38 -51.78
N ILE A 18 -20.35 17.31 -52.32
CA ILE A 18 -19.36 18.05 -51.52
C ILE A 18 -20.02 18.73 -50.30
N GLY A 19 -21.23 19.28 -50.47
CA GLY A 19 -22.00 19.86 -49.36
C GLY A 19 -22.38 18.83 -48.30
N ALA A 20 -22.88 17.66 -48.68
CA ALA A 20 -23.18 16.59 -47.74
C ALA A 20 -21.92 16.08 -47.02
N GLY A 21 -20.81 15.93 -47.74
CA GLY A 21 -19.52 15.53 -47.16
C GLY A 21 -19.03 16.51 -46.08
N ILE A 22 -19.10 17.82 -46.35
CA ILE A 22 -18.74 18.85 -45.36
C ILE A 22 -19.64 18.78 -44.13
N VAL A 23 -20.96 18.62 -44.31
CA VAL A 23 -21.90 18.48 -43.20
C VAL A 23 -21.58 17.26 -42.34
N PHE A 24 -21.32 16.10 -42.93
CA PHE A 24 -20.94 14.89 -42.17
C PHE A 24 -19.62 15.05 -41.42
N ILE A 25 -18.64 15.74 -42.00
CA ILE A 25 -17.38 16.05 -41.31
C ILE A 25 -17.63 16.95 -40.10
N ILE A 26 -18.43 18.01 -40.27
CA ILE A 26 -18.78 18.92 -39.17
C ILE A 26 -19.51 18.16 -38.06
N ILE A 27 -20.50 17.33 -38.41
CA ILE A 27 -21.22 16.47 -37.45
C ILE A 27 -20.24 15.53 -36.74
N GLY A 28 -19.32 14.90 -37.47
CA GLY A 28 -18.30 14.01 -36.92
C GLY A 28 -17.39 14.71 -35.92
N ILE A 29 -16.92 15.92 -36.24
CA ILE A 29 -16.08 16.74 -35.34
C ILE A 29 -16.87 17.13 -34.09
N VAL A 30 -18.11 17.61 -34.24
CA VAL A 30 -18.97 18.01 -33.12
C VAL A 30 -19.26 16.81 -32.21
N PHE A 31 -19.59 15.65 -32.79
CA PHE A 31 -19.86 14.44 -32.02
C PHE A 31 -18.60 13.93 -31.31
N TRP A 32 -17.46 13.86 -32.01
CA TRP A 32 -16.19 13.43 -31.42
C TRP A 32 -15.73 14.36 -30.29
N GLY A 33 -15.80 15.67 -30.53
CA GLY A 33 -15.48 16.68 -29.53
C GLY A 33 -16.41 16.61 -28.34
N GLY A 34 -17.73 16.57 -28.57
CA GLY A 34 -18.75 16.46 -27.53
C GLY A 34 -18.59 15.19 -26.70
N PHE A 35 -18.33 14.05 -27.33
CA PHE A 35 -18.10 12.78 -26.65
C PHE A 35 -16.87 12.83 -25.74
N ASN A 36 -15.73 13.30 -26.23
CA ASN A 36 -14.51 13.37 -25.42
C ASN A 36 -14.62 14.39 -24.29
N THR A 37 -15.30 15.52 -24.52
CA THR A 37 -15.59 16.50 -23.46
C THR A 37 -16.47 15.89 -22.36
N ALA A 38 -17.55 15.19 -22.72
CA ALA A 38 -18.40 14.50 -21.75
C ALA A 38 -17.65 13.38 -21.01
N MET A 39 -16.80 12.65 -21.75
CA MET A 39 -15.93 11.62 -21.20
C MET A 39 -14.99 12.17 -20.12
N GLU A 40 -14.43 13.36 -20.36
CA GLU A 40 -13.52 14.02 -19.42
C GLU A 40 -14.25 14.66 -18.25
N ALA A 41 -15.38 15.33 -18.48
CA ALA A 41 -16.22 15.87 -17.41
C ALA A 41 -16.64 14.77 -16.42
N THR A 42 -16.95 13.57 -16.92
CA THR A 42 -17.30 12.41 -16.08
C THR A 42 -16.09 11.69 -15.48
N ASN A 43 -14.87 12.22 -15.63
CA ASN A 43 -13.66 11.79 -14.92
C ASN A 43 -13.19 12.82 -13.89
N GLN A 44 -13.99 13.83 -13.56
CA GLN A 44 -13.61 14.82 -12.55
C GLN A 44 -14.05 14.39 -11.14
N GLU A 45 -13.32 14.81 -10.12
CA GLU A 45 -13.65 14.55 -8.70
C GLU A 45 -15.04 15.12 -8.38
N GLU A 46 -15.34 16.33 -8.90
CA GLU A 46 -16.61 17.03 -8.77
C GLU A 46 -17.79 16.22 -9.32
N PHE A 47 -17.58 15.50 -10.43
CA PHE A 47 -18.60 14.61 -10.98
C PHE A 47 -18.80 13.38 -10.07
N CYS A 48 -17.71 12.77 -9.60
CA CYS A 48 -17.78 11.60 -8.71
C CYS A 48 -18.54 11.91 -7.41
N ILE A 49 -18.33 13.10 -6.83
CA ILE A 49 -18.99 13.52 -5.59
C ILE A 49 -20.34 14.23 -5.83
N SER A 50 -20.81 14.34 -7.08
CA SER A 50 -22.15 14.87 -7.35
C SER A 50 -23.28 13.96 -6.83
N CYS A 51 -22.95 12.71 -6.51
CA CYS A 51 -23.82 11.78 -5.81
C CYS A 51 -23.55 11.84 -4.30
N HIS A 52 -24.60 12.09 -3.51
CA HIS A 52 -24.50 12.17 -2.04
C HIS A 52 -23.90 10.90 -1.41
N GLU A 53 -24.11 9.73 -2.02
CA GLU A 53 -23.52 8.47 -1.53
C GLU A 53 -21.99 8.48 -1.57
N MET A 54 -21.40 9.18 -2.55
CA MET A 54 -19.95 9.30 -2.67
C MET A 54 -19.42 10.46 -1.82
N GLU A 55 -20.12 11.58 -1.81
CA GLU A 55 -19.77 12.79 -1.05
C GLU A 55 -19.75 12.55 0.46
N GLU A 56 -20.82 12.01 1.02
CA GLU A 56 -21.01 11.88 2.47
C GLU A 56 -20.19 10.71 3.07
N ASN A 57 -19.80 9.74 2.25
CA ASN A 57 -19.10 8.53 2.68
C ASN A 57 -17.62 8.55 2.27
N VAL A 58 -17.32 8.10 1.05
CA VAL A 58 -15.95 7.79 0.63
C VAL A 58 -15.09 9.04 0.47
N PHE A 59 -15.68 10.19 0.12
CA PHE A 59 -14.96 11.45 0.00
C PHE A 59 -14.53 12.00 1.37
N GLU A 60 -15.41 11.95 2.38
CA GLU A 60 -15.07 12.31 3.77
C GLU A 60 -13.92 11.46 4.33
N GLU A 61 -13.83 10.19 3.92
CA GLU A 61 -12.73 9.31 4.29
C GLU A 61 -11.44 9.67 3.54
N TYR A 62 -11.54 9.91 2.24
CA TYR A 62 -10.41 10.27 1.39
C TYR A 62 -9.72 11.57 1.84
N LYS A 63 -10.49 12.57 2.30
CA LYS A 63 -9.98 13.84 2.84
C LYS A 63 -8.98 13.67 3.98
N LYS A 64 -9.02 12.55 4.70
CA LYS A 64 -8.14 12.24 5.84
C LYS A 64 -6.81 11.62 5.40
N THR A 65 -6.57 11.47 4.11
CA THR A 65 -5.43 10.70 3.58
C THR A 65 -4.38 11.57 2.89
N ILE A 66 -3.18 11.00 2.72
CA ILE A 66 -2.07 11.65 2.00
C ILE A 66 -2.39 11.92 0.52
N HIS A 67 -3.36 11.20 -0.06
CA HIS A 67 -3.77 11.43 -1.44
C HIS A 67 -4.60 12.72 -1.59
N TYR A 68 -5.27 13.17 -0.53
CA TYR A 68 -5.98 14.45 -0.49
C TYR A 68 -5.07 15.62 -0.11
N ALA A 69 -4.26 15.47 0.94
CA ALA A 69 -3.37 16.53 1.42
C ALA A 69 -1.98 15.98 1.69
N ASN A 70 -0.98 16.46 0.94
CA ASN A 70 0.42 16.07 1.09
C ASN A 70 1.38 17.24 0.86
N ARG A 71 2.63 17.00 1.26
CA ARG A 71 3.73 17.98 1.17
C ARG A 71 4.10 18.43 -0.25
N SER A 72 3.74 17.66 -1.28
CA SER A 72 4.10 17.95 -2.68
C SER A 72 3.05 18.77 -3.41
N GLY A 73 1.81 18.85 -2.90
CA GLY A 73 0.67 19.46 -3.59
C GLY A 73 0.10 18.62 -4.74
N VAL A 74 0.77 17.55 -5.17
CA VAL A 74 0.29 16.61 -6.18
C VAL A 74 -0.71 15.65 -5.55
N ARG A 75 -1.96 15.68 -6.00
CA ARG A 75 -3.05 14.83 -5.47
C ARG A 75 -3.41 13.73 -6.45
N ALA A 76 -3.71 12.55 -5.91
CA ALA A 76 -4.41 11.50 -6.65
C ALA A 76 -5.88 11.55 -6.24
N THR A 77 -6.72 11.98 -7.17
CA THR A 77 -8.16 12.17 -7.00
C THR A 77 -8.94 10.88 -7.26
N CYS A 78 -10.26 10.90 -7.07
CA CYS A 78 -11.15 9.76 -7.36
C CYS A 78 -10.85 9.03 -8.69
N PRO A 79 -10.80 9.73 -9.85
CA PRO A 79 -10.55 9.09 -11.15
C PRO A 79 -9.17 8.44 -11.24
N ASP A 80 -8.13 8.97 -10.58
CA ASP A 80 -6.76 8.45 -10.70
C ASP A 80 -6.65 7.00 -10.19
N CYS A 81 -7.52 6.61 -9.26
CA CYS A 81 -7.58 5.27 -8.67
C CYS A 81 -8.73 4.41 -9.23
N HIS A 82 -9.87 5.01 -9.58
CA HIS A 82 -11.08 4.26 -9.96
C HIS A 82 -11.35 4.22 -11.47
N VAL A 83 -10.69 5.06 -12.26
CA VAL A 83 -10.87 5.16 -13.71
C VAL A 83 -9.53 4.93 -14.41
N PRO A 84 -9.39 3.88 -15.23
CA PRO A 84 -8.16 3.64 -15.98
C PRO A 84 -7.83 4.81 -16.92
N LYS A 85 -6.54 5.16 -17.04
CA LYS A 85 -6.08 6.21 -17.97
C LYS A 85 -6.18 5.78 -19.43
N GLU A 86 -5.77 4.55 -19.72
CA GLU A 86 -5.79 3.94 -21.06
C GLU A 86 -7.21 3.79 -21.61
N TRP A 87 -7.41 4.23 -22.86
CA TRP A 87 -8.73 4.36 -23.49
C TRP A 87 -9.57 3.08 -23.41
N THR A 88 -9.00 1.94 -23.81
CA THR A 88 -9.73 0.66 -23.83
C THR A 88 -10.25 0.28 -22.44
N HIS A 89 -9.40 0.39 -21.42
CA HIS A 89 -9.77 0.05 -20.05
C HIS A 89 -10.73 1.08 -19.45
N LYS A 90 -10.57 2.36 -19.79
CA LYS A 90 -11.48 3.45 -19.39
C LYS A 90 -12.90 3.18 -19.89
N ILE A 91 -13.06 2.85 -21.16
CA ILE A 91 -14.37 2.56 -21.76
C ILE A 91 -15.02 1.34 -21.12
N ILE A 92 -14.27 0.25 -20.94
CA ILE A 92 -14.77 -0.95 -20.23
C ILE A 92 -15.26 -0.59 -18.82
N ARG A 93 -14.46 0.17 -18.06
CA ARG A 93 -14.83 0.59 -16.70
C ARG A 93 -16.07 1.47 -16.69
N LYS A 94 -16.21 2.39 -17.64
CA LYS A 94 -17.39 3.27 -17.73
C LYS A 94 -18.66 2.50 -18.12
N ILE A 95 -18.55 1.51 -18.99
CA ILE A 95 -19.65 0.59 -19.28
C ILE A 95 -20.04 -0.18 -18.01
N GLN A 96 -19.07 -0.69 -17.25
CA GLN A 96 -19.34 -1.35 -15.97
C GLN A 96 -19.96 -0.38 -14.94
N ALA A 97 -19.49 0.87 -14.90
CA ALA A 97 -19.98 1.92 -14.02
C ALA A 97 -21.44 2.29 -14.28
N SER A 98 -21.97 2.05 -15.49
CA SER A 98 -23.38 2.31 -15.79
C SER A 98 -24.35 1.57 -14.83
N LYS A 99 -23.92 0.45 -14.23
CA LYS A 99 -24.68 -0.25 -13.18
C LYS A 99 -24.86 0.57 -11.90
N GLU A 100 -23.95 1.50 -11.62
CA GLU A 100 -24.03 2.40 -10.47
C GLU A 100 -25.23 3.35 -10.61
N LEU A 101 -25.56 3.80 -11.84
CA LEU A 101 -26.76 4.59 -12.13
C LEU A 101 -28.06 3.81 -11.88
N TRP A 102 -28.08 2.52 -12.23
CA TRP A 102 -29.20 1.64 -11.91
C TRP A 102 -29.37 1.49 -10.39
N HIS A 103 -28.27 1.29 -9.67
CA HIS A 103 -28.27 1.16 -8.21
C HIS A 103 -28.59 2.45 -7.46
N LYS A 104 -28.29 3.62 -8.07
CA LYS A 104 -28.74 4.94 -7.63
C LYS A 104 -30.25 5.06 -7.75
N ALA A 105 -30.81 4.72 -8.92
CA ALA A 105 -32.27 4.76 -9.14
C ALA A 105 -33.03 3.84 -8.18
N LEU A 106 -32.44 2.69 -7.80
CA LEU A 106 -33.00 1.77 -6.81
C LEU A 106 -32.80 2.20 -5.34
N GLY A 107 -32.06 3.27 -5.05
CA GLY A 107 -31.76 3.69 -3.67
C GLY A 107 -31.02 2.62 -2.87
N SER A 108 -30.13 1.87 -3.53
CA SER A 108 -29.60 0.63 -2.97
C SER A 108 -28.47 0.83 -1.94
N ILE A 109 -27.91 2.05 -1.88
CA ILE A 109 -26.87 2.54 -0.95
C ILE A 109 -27.07 4.03 -0.62
N ASP A 110 -28.30 4.54 -0.75
CA ASP A 110 -28.66 5.97 -0.63
C ASP A 110 -28.62 6.55 0.80
N THR A 111 -28.25 5.75 1.80
CA THR A 111 -27.98 6.24 3.16
C THR A 111 -26.64 5.69 3.65
N PRO A 112 -25.95 6.36 4.59
CA PRO A 112 -24.71 5.86 5.18
C PRO A 112 -24.84 4.44 5.74
N GLU A 113 -25.98 4.10 6.35
CA GLU A 113 -26.23 2.76 6.91
C GLU A 113 -26.37 1.69 5.82
N LYS A 114 -27.05 2.02 4.71
CA LYS A 114 -27.15 1.11 3.56
C LYS A 114 -25.81 0.95 2.86
N PHE A 115 -25.04 2.04 2.73
CA PHE A 115 -23.68 2.01 2.21
C PHE A 115 -22.80 1.10 3.06
N ASP A 116 -22.78 1.30 4.38
CA ASP A 116 -21.98 0.51 5.31
C ASP A 116 -22.35 -0.98 5.30
N LYS A 117 -23.64 -1.32 5.20
CA LYS A 117 -24.10 -2.71 5.02
C LYS A 117 -23.55 -3.39 3.77
N LYS A 118 -23.25 -2.62 2.71
CA LYS A 118 -22.68 -3.14 1.46
C LYS A 118 -21.20 -2.84 1.29
N ARG A 119 -20.58 -2.10 2.22
CA ARG A 119 -19.20 -1.61 2.10
C ARG A 119 -18.20 -2.70 1.82
N LEU A 120 -18.29 -3.83 2.53
CA LEU A 120 -17.41 -4.98 2.30
C LEU A 120 -17.56 -5.50 0.85
N LYS A 121 -18.79 -5.68 0.39
CA LYS A 121 -19.07 -6.17 -0.97
C LYS A 121 -18.53 -5.21 -2.03
N LEU A 122 -18.74 -3.91 -1.85
CA LEU A 122 -18.26 -2.86 -2.75
C LEU A 122 -16.73 -2.82 -2.78
N ALA A 123 -16.09 -2.84 -1.61
CA ALA A 123 -14.63 -2.85 -1.49
C ALA A 123 -14.02 -4.09 -2.15
N GLN A 124 -14.59 -5.28 -1.94
CA GLN A 124 -14.12 -6.50 -2.60
C GLN A 124 -14.24 -6.44 -4.13
N ASN A 125 -15.25 -5.76 -4.69
CA ASN A 125 -15.37 -5.59 -6.14
C ASN A 125 -14.19 -4.77 -6.69
N GLU A 126 -13.86 -3.67 -6.02
CA GLU A 126 -12.74 -2.82 -6.39
C GLU A 126 -11.40 -3.52 -6.20
N TRP A 127 -11.23 -4.25 -5.09
CA TRP A 127 -10.04 -5.05 -4.82
C TRP A 127 -9.84 -6.16 -5.85
N ARG A 128 -10.89 -6.88 -6.23
CA ARG A 128 -10.81 -7.90 -7.29
C ARG A 128 -10.44 -7.28 -8.64
N ARG A 129 -10.97 -6.09 -8.98
CA ARG A 129 -10.59 -5.39 -10.21
C ARG A 129 -9.10 -5.00 -10.19
N MET A 130 -8.68 -4.33 -9.13
CA MET A 130 -7.28 -3.88 -8.98
C MET A 130 -6.31 -5.06 -8.87
N LYS A 131 -6.74 -6.21 -8.33
CA LYS A 131 -5.94 -7.44 -8.35
C LYS A 131 -5.81 -7.99 -9.78
N ALA A 132 -6.91 -8.06 -10.51
CA ALA A 132 -6.95 -8.63 -11.85
C ALA A 132 -6.15 -7.83 -12.89
N ASN A 133 -5.94 -6.53 -12.67
CA ASN A 133 -5.21 -5.64 -13.60
C ASN A 133 -3.81 -5.25 -13.11
N ASP A 134 -3.22 -6.02 -12.17
CA ASP A 134 -1.92 -5.73 -11.55
C ASP A 134 -1.84 -4.34 -10.89
N SER A 135 -2.93 -3.87 -10.30
CA SER A 135 -3.01 -2.55 -9.63
C SER A 135 -2.55 -1.40 -10.53
N ARG A 136 -2.89 -1.49 -11.83
CA ARG A 136 -2.52 -0.51 -12.86
C ARG A 136 -2.66 0.93 -12.40
N GLU A 137 -3.78 1.26 -11.77
CA GLU A 137 -4.09 2.62 -11.34
C GLU A 137 -3.12 3.09 -10.25
N CYS A 138 -2.73 2.21 -9.32
CA CYS A 138 -1.70 2.48 -8.34
C CYS A 138 -0.34 2.69 -9.02
N ARG A 139 0.02 1.81 -9.96
CA ARG A 139 1.33 1.82 -10.64
C ARG A 139 1.58 3.03 -11.52
N ASN A 140 0.53 3.74 -11.96
CA ASN A 140 0.68 5.03 -12.64
C ASN A 140 1.48 6.06 -11.82
N CYS A 141 1.48 5.93 -10.49
CA CYS A 141 2.21 6.80 -9.56
C CYS A 141 3.18 6.02 -8.66
N HIS A 142 2.91 4.73 -8.40
CA HIS A 142 3.61 3.86 -7.47
C HIS A 142 4.15 2.61 -8.17
N ASP A 143 5.26 2.76 -8.90
CA ASP A 143 5.88 1.65 -9.62
C ASP A 143 7.16 1.14 -8.92
N PHE A 144 7.30 -0.19 -8.81
CA PHE A 144 8.42 -0.84 -8.11
C PHE A 144 9.79 -0.45 -8.70
N GLU A 145 9.89 -0.18 -9.99
CA GLU A 145 11.13 0.14 -10.69
C GLU A 145 11.50 1.63 -10.57
N SER A 146 10.57 2.47 -10.09
CA SER A 146 10.77 3.92 -9.92
C SER A 146 10.71 4.39 -8.46
N MET A 147 10.20 3.57 -7.54
CA MET A 147 10.24 3.87 -6.11
C MET A 147 11.68 3.94 -5.58
N ALA A 148 12.01 5.04 -4.92
CA ALA A 148 13.32 5.24 -4.33
C ALA A 148 13.50 4.40 -3.05
N VAL A 149 14.29 3.32 -3.14
CA VAL A 149 14.61 2.41 -2.04
C VAL A 149 15.16 3.15 -0.81
N ALA A 150 15.99 4.18 -1.01
CA ALA A 150 16.59 4.97 0.06
C ALA A 150 15.59 5.67 1.00
N TYR A 151 14.34 5.86 0.58
CA TYR A 151 13.30 6.52 1.39
C TYR A 151 12.25 5.55 1.93
N GLN A 152 12.41 4.25 1.68
CA GLN A 152 11.54 3.22 2.20
C GLN A 152 12.07 2.69 3.55
N LYS A 153 11.16 2.42 4.49
CA LYS A 153 11.51 1.69 5.72
C LYS A 153 12.15 0.34 5.37
N PRO A 154 13.11 -0.18 6.16
CA PRO A 154 13.76 -1.47 5.90
C PRO A 154 12.76 -2.61 5.61
N ARG A 155 11.72 -2.74 6.45
CA ARG A 155 10.64 -3.70 6.25
C ARG A 155 9.92 -3.52 4.92
N ALA A 156 9.56 -2.29 4.56
CA ALA A 156 8.89 -1.99 3.30
C ALA A 156 9.75 -2.36 2.08
N ARG A 157 11.08 -2.09 2.14
CA ARG A 157 12.01 -2.49 1.07
C ARG A 157 12.00 -4.00 0.84
N LYS A 158 12.10 -4.77 1.92
CA LYS A 158 12.05 -6.23 1.84
C LYS A 158 10.71 -6.70 1.27
N GLN A 159 9.60 -6.21 1.81
CA GLN A 159 8.26 -6.60 1.37
C GLN A 159 7.96 -6.20 -0.08
N HIS A 160 8.38 -5.02 -0.53
CA HIS A 160 8.26 -4.63 -1.93
C HIS A 160 9.14 -5.48 -2.85
N THR A 161 10.33 -5.90 -2.40
CA THR A 161 11.19 -6.82 -3.17
C THR A 161 10.51 -8.18 -3.29
N ASN A 162 10.04 -8.76 -2.18
CA ASN A 162 9.30 -10.02 -2.18
C ASN A 162 8.04 -9.93 -3.05
N ALA A 163 7.30 -8.81 -2.98
CA ALA A 163 6.10 -8.60 -3.77
C ALA A 163 6.40 -8.60 -5.27
N LEU A 164 7.45 -7.91 -5.69
CA LEU A 164 7.92 -7.89 -7.07
C LEU A 164 8.34 -9.28 -7.55
N GLN A 165 9.08 -10.02 -6.73
CA GLN A 165 9.60 -11.34 -7.06
C GLN A 165 8.52 -12.41 -7.13
N ASN A 166 7.54 -12.36 -6.23
CA ASN A 166 6.49 -13.37 -6.11
C ASN A 166 5.24 -13.06 -6.96
N GLY A 167 5.13 -11.85 -7.52
CA GLY A 167 3.98 -11.45 -8.34
C GLY A 167 2.79 -10.95 -7.52
N ASN A 168 3.05 -10.34 -6.36
CA ASN A 168 2.03 -9.63 -5.61
C ASN A 168 1.70 -8.28 -6.25
N THR A 169 0.43 -7.88 -6.11
CA THR A 169 -0.05 -6.56 -6.52
C THR A 169 -0.13 -5.62 -5.32
N CYS A 170 -0.33 -4.32 -5.57
CA CYS A 170 -0.38 -3.32 -4.50
C CYS A 170 -1.48 -3.63 -3.48
N ILE A 171 -2.64 -4.12 -3.94
CA ILE A 171 -3.81 -4.34 -3.06
C ILE A 171 -3.66 -5.59 -2.20
N ASP A 172 -2.72 -6.49 -2.49
CA ASP A 172 -2.48 -7.68 -1.66
C ASP A 172 -2.17 -7.26 -0.22
N CYS A 173 -1.42 -6.17 -0.05
CA CYS A 173 -1.10 -5.58 1.25
C CYS A 173 -1.87 -4.28 1.53
N HIS A 174 -2.06 -3.42 0.52
CA HIS A 174 -2.62 -2.08 0.72
C HIS A 174 -4.13 -2.03 0.45
N LYS A 175 -4.94 -2.69 1.29
CA LYS A 175 -6.41 -2.63 1.24
C LYS A 175 -6.95 -1.50 2.14
N GLY A 176 -7.81 -0.64 1.60
CA GLY A 176 -8.41 0.47 2.36
C GLY A 176 -7.44 1.66 2.55
N ILE A 177 -6.72 2.04 1.49
CA ILE A 177 -5.72 3.12 1.52
C ILE A 177 -6.39 4.50 1.67
N ALA A 178 -7.41 4.75 0.84
CA ALA A 178 -8.12 6.02 0.78
C ALA A 178 -9.45 6.01 1.56
N HIS A 179 -9.90 4.83 1.97
CA HIS A 179 -11.23 4.59 2.53
C HIS A 179 -11.14 3.66 3.72
N LYS A 180 -12.15 3.67 4.58
CA LYS A 180 -12.24 2.85 5.80
C LYS A 180 -11.85 1.39 5.50
N PRO A 181 -10.83 0.84 6.18
CA PRO A 181 -10.40 -0.54 5.93
C PRO A 181 -11.47 -1.50 6.44
N VAL A 182 -11.92 -2.39 5.55
CA VAL A 182 -12.92 -3.44 5.87
C VAL A 182 -12.43 -4.85 5.56
N HIS A 183 -11.15 -5.02 5.23
CA HIS A 183 -10.60 -6.34 4.90
C HIS A 183 -10.63 -7.30 6.09
N GLN A 184 -10.56 -6.77 7.32
CA GLN A 184 -10.73 -7.53 8.56
C GLN A 184 -12.14 -8.15 8.74
N LEU A 185 -13.14 -7.69 7.97
CA LEU A 185 -14.49 -8.25 7.99
C LEU A 185 -14.66 -9.39 6.97
N MET A 186 -13.63 -9.68 6.17
CA MET A 186 -13.65 -10.80 5.23
C MET A 186 -13.41 -12.11 5.98
N ASP A 187 -13.95 -13.19 5.41
CA ASP A 187 -13.48 -14.52 5.74
C ASP A 187 -11.97 -14.62 5.45
N GLU A 188 -11.23 -15.30 6.33
CA GLU A 188 -9.77 -15.37 6.27
C GLU A 188 -9.28 -16.19 5.07
N GLU A 189 -10.02 -17.22 4.66
CA GLU A 189 -9.71 -18.00 3.46
C GLU A 189 -9.94 -17.18 2.20
N GLU A 190 -11.04 -16.42 2.13
CA GLU A 190 -11.30 -15.48 1.03
C GLU A 190 -10.24 -14.40 0.93
N LEU A 191 -9.82 -13.82 2.06
CA LEU A 191 -8.78 -12.80 2.11
C LEU A 191 -7.43 -13.36 1.66
N GLU A 192 -7.09 -14.59 2.07
CA GLU A 192 -5.87 -15.28 1.66
C GLU A 192 -5.87 -15.55 0.15
N LYS A 193 -6.98 -16.05 -0.41
CA LYS A 193 -7.13 -16.25 -1.86
C LYS A 193 -6.99 -14.95 -2.63
N LEU A 194 -7.62 -13.87 -2.15
CA LEU A 194 -7.55 -12.57 -2.82
C LEU A 194 -6.14 -11.97 -2.78
N SER A 195 -5.39 -12.23 -1.72
CA SER A 195 -4.05 -11.68 -1.49
C SER A 195 -2.92 -12.61 -1.97
N ALA A 196 -3.27 -13.78 -2.52
CA ALA A 196 -2.31 -14.73 -3.05
C ALA A 196 -1.55 -14.11 -4.24
N PRO A 197 -0.22 -14.31 -4.35
CA PRO A 197 0.55 -13.81 -5.49
C PRO A 197 0.04 -14.37 -6.82
N ASN A 198 0.18 -13.60 -7.90
CA ASN A 198 -0.10 -14.07 -9.25
C ASN A 198 1.23 -14.39 -9.97
N PRO A 199 1.50 -15.66 -10.32
CA PRO A 199 2.71 -16.05 -11.03
C PRO A 199 2.94 -15.28 -12.35
N ASP A 200 1.88 -14.85 -13.03
CA ASP A 200 2.00 -14.09 -14.29
C ASP A 200 2.64 -12.71 -14.09
N PHE A 201 2.60 -12.17 -12.87
CA PHE A 201 3.19 -10.88 -12.51
C PHE A 201 4.55 -11.04 -11.81
N ALA A 202 5.00 -12.27 -11.54
CA ALA A 202 6.23 -12.54 -10.82
C ALA A 202 7.47 -12.17 -11.64
N LYS A 203 8.42 -11.50 -11.00
CA LYS A 203 9.75 -11.20 -11.57
C LYS A 203 10.85 -11.71 -10.63
N PRO A 204 11.15 -13.03 -10.61
CA PRO A 204 12.01 -13.66 -9.59
C PRO A 204 13.39 -13.03 -9.44
N ASP A 205 14.01 -12.61 -10.54
CA ASP A 205 15.36 -12.04 -10.56
C ASP A 205 15.37 -10.51 -10.41
N ALA A 206 14.21 -9.88 -10.29
CA ALA A 206 14.12 -8.43 -10.20
C ALA A 206 14.42 -7.93 -8.78
N THR A 207 15.10 -6.78 -8.72
CA THR A 207 15.31 -6.03 -7.48
C THR A 207 14.73 -4.63 -7.64
N LEU A 208 14.41 -4.00 -6.51
CA LEU A 208 14.02 -2.59 -6.50
C LEU A 208 15.16 -1.70 -7.03
N ARG A 209 14.79 -0.50 -7.50
CA ARG A 209 15.74 0.45 -8.07
C ARG A 209 16.86 0.81 -7.09
N GLN A 210 18.09 0.57 -7.52
CA GLN A 210 19.27 0.95 -6.75
C GLN A 210 19.41 2.47 -6.61
N PRO A 211 20.08 2.98 -5.56
CA PRO A 211 20.36 4.40 -5.38
C PRO A 211 21.02 5.02 -6.61
N VAL A 212 20.49 6.15 -7.08
CA VAL A 212 20.98 6.83 -8.28
C VAL A 212 22.01 7.93 -7.98
N ASN A 213 22.25 8.24 -6.71
CA ASN A 213 23.22 9.26 -6.31
C ASN A 213 23.81 9.00 -4.91
N LYS A 214 24.91 9.69 -4.60
CA LYS A 214 25.63 9.57 -3.32
C LYS A 214 24.76 9.89 -2.11
N LYS A 215 23.80 10.82 -2.22
CA LYS A 215 22.87 11.16 -1.12
C LYS A 215 21.98 9.98 -0.77
N GLN A 216 21.43 9.30 -1.76
CA GLN A 216 20.61 8.10 -1.55
C GLN A 216 21.45 6.93 -1.04
N GLN A 217 22.68 6.76 -1.55
CA GLN A 217 23.61 5.74 -1.05
C GLN A 217 23.90 5.98 0.44
N LYS A 218 24.19 7.23 0.83
CA LYS A 218 24.44 7.61 2.22
C LYS A 218 23.25 7.34 3.15
N LEU A 219 22.01 7.48 2.66
CA LEU A 219 20.81 7.16 3.43
C LEU A 219 20.63 5.65 3.66
N LEU A 220 21.20 4.81 2.79
CA LEU A 220 21.17 3.36 2.94
C LEU A 220 22.35 2.79 3.71
N ASP A 221 23.43 3.55 3.80
CA ASP A 221 24.61 3.19 4.57
C ASP A 221 24.30 3.27 6.07
N LEU A 222 24.06 2.09 6.66
CA LEU A 222 23.73 1.90 8.07
C LEU A 222 24.85 2.39 9.01
N SER A 223 26.07 2.61 8.51
CA SER A 223 27.16 3.21 9.29
C SER A 223 26.94 4.69 9.60
N ASN A 224 26.10 5.40 8.82
CA ASN A 224 25.87 6.84 8.96
C ASN A 224 24.67 7.21 9.85
N ASN A 225 23.95 6.22 10.37
CA ASN A 225 22.83 6.44 11.29
C ASN A 225 22.84 5.36 12.38
N PRO A 226 23.89 5.31 13.23
CA PRO A 226 23.89 4.41 14.37
C PRO A 226 22.63 4.70 15.21
N PRO A 227 22.00 3.68 15.82
CA PRO A 227 20.91 3.90 16.75
C PRO A 227 21.37 4.96 17.76
N LYS A 228 20.51 5.95 18.05
CA LYS A 228 20.81 7.01 19.02
C LYS A 228 21.06 6.38 20.39
N SER A 229 22.28 5.94 20.63
CA SER A 229 22.77 5.61 21.97
C SER A 229 22.94 6.92 22.69
N LYS A 230 21.94 7.33 23.47
CA LYS A 230 22.07 8.01 24.77
C LYS A 230 20.75 7.92 25.54
N VAL A 231 20.44 6.75 26.09
CA VAL A 231 19.71 6.72 27.37
C VAL A 231 20.78 6.66 28.45
N LYS A 232 20.94 7.75 29.20
CA LYS A 232 21.77 7.74 30.41
C LYS A 232 21.24 6.63 31.32
N MET A 233 22.07 5.63 31.59
CA MET A 233 21.84 4.71 32.70
C MET A 233 21.72 5.55 33.97
N VAL A 234 20.52 5.61 34.53
CA VAL A 234 20.34 6.01 35.94
C VAL A 234 20.85 4.80 36.75
N PRO A 235 21.84 4.96 37.65
CA PRO A 235 22.28 3.87 38.49
C PRO A 235 21.11 3.47 39.39
N ALA A 236 20.76 2.19 39.37
CA ALA A 236 19.85 1.64 40.36
C ALA A 236 20.50 1.78 41.74
N GLN A 237 19.91 2.60 42.62
CA GLN A 237 20.24 2.62 44.03
C GLN A 237 19.69 1.32 44.65
N THR A 238 20.58 0.36 44.88
CA THR A 238 20.30 -0.79 45.74
C THR A 238 20.55 -0.37 47.18
N ASN A 239 19.47 -0.12 47.92
CA ASN A 239 19.49 -0.15 49.38
C ASN A 239 19.45 -1.63 49.81
N GLY A 240 20.46 -2.09 50.54
CA GLY A 240 20.48 -3.42 51.14
C GLY A 240 21.86 -3.81 51.61
N ALA A 241 22.02 -3.90 52.92
CA ALA A 241 23.28 -4.07 53.64
C ALA A 241 23.90 -5.49 53.52
N ASP A 242 25.21 -5.51 53.78
CA ASP A 242 26.03 -6.60 54.32
C ASP A 242 26.23 -7.90 53.50
N SER A 243 27.43 -8.02 52.93
CA SER A 243 28.55 -8.79 53.51
C SER A 243 29.40 -9.53 52.45
N ASN A 244 30.71 -9.53 52.72
CA ASN A 244 31.80 -10.28 52.09
C ASN A 244 32.32 -9.84 50.71
N GLN A 245 33.45 -9.11 50.80
CA GLN A 245 34.58 -9.21 49.89
C GLN A 245 34.78 -10.64 49.36
N SER A 246 34.64 -10.81 48.04
CA SER A 246 35.38 -11.81 47.30
C SER A 246 35.85 -11.19 46.00
N THR A 247 37.13 -10.86 45.97
CA THR A 247 37.93 -10.61 44.78
C THR A 247 37.82 -11.82 43.85
N SER A 248 36.97 -11.74 42.82
CA SER A 248 36.96 -12.68 41.71
C SER A 248 37.64 -12.04 40.51
N THR A 249 38.91 -12.41 40.37
CA THR A 249 39.72 -12.31 39.17
C THR A 249 38.96 -12.85 37.96
N ASN A 250 38.93 -12.05 36.88
CA ASN A 250 38.58 -12.51 35.54
C ASN A 250 39.47 -13.68 35.16
N THR A 251 38.96 -14.89 35.34
CA THR A 251 39.47 -16.09 34.69
C THR A 251 38.34 -16.58 33.81
N ALA A 252 38.46 -16.29 32.52
CA ALA A 252 37.66 -16.91 31.48
C ALA A 252 37.81 -18.43 31.64
N SER A 253 36.79 -19.07 32.20
CA SER A 253 36.71 -20.53 32.20
C SER A 253 36.48 -20.96 30.76
N SER A 254 37.48 -21.63 30.22
CA SER A 254 37.41 -22.39 28.99
C SER A 254 36.37 -23.51 29.17
N ALA A 255 35.12 -23.20 28.83
CA ALA A 255 34.11 -24.24 28.67
C ALA A 255 34.56 -25.13 27.50
N THR A 256 34.92 -26.37 27.80
CA THR A 256 35.07 -27.45 26.81
C THR A 256 33.70 -27.72 26.18
N GLY A 257 33.38 -26.96 25.13
CA GLY A 257 32.13 -27.06 24.37
C GLY A 257 32.41 -27.22 22.88
N PHE A 258 32.01 -28.36 22.33
CA PHE A 258 31.87 -28.70 20.89
C PHE A 258 33.02 -28.37 19.91
N GLY A 259 34.20 -27.95 20.35
CA GLY A 259 35.29 -27.56 19.44
C GLY A 259 34.95 -26.35 18.55
N ILE A 260 33.94 -25.57 18.93
CA ILE A 260 33.53 -24.38 18.18
C ILE A 260 34.44 -23.22 18.61
N GLY A 261 35.23 -22.72 17.67
CA GLY A 261 36.06 -21.53 17.85
C GLY A 261 35.20 -20.27 17.85
N TRP A 262 34.75 -19.83 19.02
CA TRP A 262 33.93 -18.62 19.17
C TRP A 262 34.69 -17.30 18.89
N GLY A 263 36.02 -17.33 18.81
CA GLY A 263 36.85 -16.13 18.62
C GLY A 263 36.74 -15.50 17.22
N ASP A 264 36.33 -16.27 16.22
CA ASP A 264 36.16 -15.78 14.83
C ASP A 264 34.68 -15.49 14.51
N VAL A 265 33.78 -15.66 15.48
CA VAL A 265 32.36 -15.38 15.30
C VAL A 265 32.11 -13.89 15.54
N PRO A 266 31.59 -13.15 14.55
CA PRO A 266 31.32 -11.73 14.72
C PRO A 266 30.27 -11.51 15.82
N ASP A 267 30.55 -10.57 16.72
CA ASP A 267 29.61 -10.10 17.72
C ASP A 267 28.62 -9.12 17.09
N ARG A 268 27.37 -9.17 17.56
CA ARG A 268 26.34 -8.20 17.20
C ARG A 268 25.55 -7.81 18.44
N GLU A 269 25.34 -6.51 18.61
CA GLU A 269 24.40 -5.99 19.59
C GLU A 269 22.97 -6.32 19.11
N VAL A 270 22.15 -6.91 19.98
CA VAL A 270 20.76 -7.28 19.69
C VAL A 270 19.84 -6.48 20.58
N THR A 271 18.79 -5.88 20.01
CA THR A 271 17.74 -5.27 20.83
C THR A 271 16.72 -6.32 21.24
N ILE A 272 16.68 -6.65 22.53
CA ILE A 272 15.59 -7.42 23.13
C ILE A 272 14.48 -6.45 23.52
N PHE A 273 13.24 -6.77 23.18
CA PHE A 273 12.07 -5.96 23.49
C PHE A 273 11.12 -6.68 24.45
N TYR A 274 10.27 -5.92 25.14
CA TYR A 274 9.25 -6.44 26.05
C TYR A 274 8.21 -7.27 25.25
N PRO A 275 8.05 -8.57 25.53
CA PRO A 275 7.41 -9.51 24.60
C PRO A 275 5.88 -9.43 24.53
N GLY A 276 5.21 -8.75 25.47
CA GLY A 276 3.75 -8.60 25.50
C GLY A 276 2.99 -9.94 25.45
N GLN A 277 1.76 -9.88 24.94
CA GLN A 277 0.86 -11.00 24.69
C GLN A 277 0.56 -11.10 23.19
N ALA A 278 1.19 -12.06 22.52
CA ALA A 278 0.92 -12.39 21.12
C ALA A 278 0.87 -13.91 20.94
N SER A 279 -0.22 -14.42 20.37
CA SER A 279 -0.35 -15.84 20.03
C SER A 279 0.23 -16.11 18.64
N MET A 280 0.62 -17.36 18.40
CA MET A 280 0.99 -17.80 17.05
C MET A 280 -0.19 -17.68 16.08
N GLU A 281 -1.42 -17.87 16.56
CA GLU A 281 -2.64 -17.68 15.78
C GLU A 281 -2.77 -16.24 15.25
N TRP A 282 -2.48 -15.23 16.08
CA TRP A 282 -2.48 -13.83 15.65
C TRP A 282 -1.52 -13.58 14.48
N ILE A 283 -0.34 -14.19 14.50
CA ILE A 283 0.66 -14.07 13.42
C ILE A 283 0.13 -14.68 12.11
N PHE A 284 -0.63 -15.77 12.19
CA PHE A 284 -1.22 -16.46 11.04
C PHE A 284 -2.59 -15.92 10.61
N LYS A 285 -3.11 -14.91 11.31
CA LYS A 285 -4.34 -14.20 10.94
C LYS A 285 -3.98 -13.00 10.08
N GLY A 286 -4.01 -13.16 8.76
CA GLY A 286 -3.57 -12.16 7.78
C GLY A 286 -4.40 -10.87 7.81
N SER A 287 -5.63 -10.97 8.28
CA SER A 287 -6.50 -9.83 8.59
C SER A 287 -6.00 -8.95 9.75
N GLU A 288 -5.18 -9.47 10.66
CA GLU A 288 -4.69 -8.77 11.86
C GLU A 288 -3.17 -8.56 11.87
N HIS A 289 -2.42 -9.41 11.18
CA HIS A 289 -0.97 -9.31 11.08
C HIS A 289 -0.46 -9.62 9.66
N GLY A 290 0.25 -8.66 9.05
CA GLY A 290 0.78 -8.79 7.69
C GLY A 290 1.93 -9.79 7.52
N GLY A 291 2.32 -10.52 8.57
CA GLY A 291 3.42 -11.49 8.55
C GLY A 291 3.04 -12.88 8.03
N LYS A 292 1.74 -13.20 7.87
CA LYS A 292 1.28 -14.53 7.44
C LYS A 292 1.93 -14.99 6.14
N LEU A 293 1.86 -14.18 5.09
CA LEU A 293 2.39 -14.53 3.76
C LEU A 293 3.92 -14.63 3.75
N PRO A 294 4.67 -13.63 4.25
CA PRO A 294 6.14 -13.72 4.31
C PRO A 294 6.62 -14.91 5.16
N PHE A 295 5.97 -15.16 6.30
CA PHE A 295 6.35 -16.26 7.18
C PHE A 295 6.15 -17.62 6.51
N LYS A 296 5.05 -17.83 5.79
CA LYS A 296 4.83 -19.03 4.97
C LYS A 296 5.85 -19.17 3.84
N ALA A 297 6.36 -18.05 3.32
CA ALA A 297 7.41 -18.03 2.30
C ALA A 297 8.83 -18.27 2.88
N GLY A 298 8.97 -18.45 4.19
CA GLY A 298 10.24 -18.76 4.85
C GLY A 298 10.89 -17.59 5.59
N ASP A 299 10.31 -16.38 5.53
CA ASP A 299 10.85 -15.23 6.26
C ASP A 299 10.78 -15.46 7.78
N ARG A 300 11.81 -14.99 8.48
CA ARG A 300 11.88 -15.04 9.95
C ARG A 300 11.45 -13.73 10.59
N CYS A 301 10.99 -13.78 11.84
CA CYS A 301 10.52 -12.61 12.58
C CYS A 301 11.56 -11.48 12.58
N VAL A 302 12.83 -11.81 12.83
CA VAL A 302 13.94 -10.86 12.87
C VAL A 302 14.17 -10.17 11.52
N GLU A 303 13.93 -10.85 10.39
CA GLU A 303 14.14 -10.24 9.08
C GLU A 303 13.17 -9.09 8.79
N CYS A 304 12.04 -9.05 9.48
CA CYS A 304 11.09 -7.94 9.42
C CYS A 304 11.21 -6.98 10.61
N HIS A 305 11.61 -7.46 11.79
CA HIS A 305 11.46 -6.72 13.04
C HIS A 305 12.76 -6.33 13.76
N ASP A 306 13.94 -6.75 13.28
CA ASP A 306 15.22 -6.50 13.96
C ASP A 306 15.47 -4.99 14.18
N ASN A 307 15.16 -4.16 13.16
CA ASN A 307 15.31 -2.71 13.22
C ASN A 307 14.09 -1.99 13.86
N GLU A 308 13.08 -2.73 14.31
CA GLU A 308 11.84 -2.19 14.89
C GLU A 308 11.65 -2.63 16.35
N ALA A 309 12.52 -3.50 16.88
CA ALA A 309 12.40 -4.11 18.21
C ALA A 309 12.19 -3.07 19.33
N ALA A 310 12.99 -2.00 19.37
CA ALA A 310 12.83 -0.95 20.37
C ALA A 310 11.48 -0.24 20.30
N GLU A 311 11.02 0.09 19.09
CA GLU A 311 9.73 0.76 18.86
C GLU A 311 8.55 -0.16 19.22
N MET A 312 8.64 -1.44 18.86
CA MET A 312 7.64 -2.45 19.24
C MET A 312 7.53 -2.56 20.75
N GLY A 313 8.66 -2.73 21.42
CA GLY A 313 8.71 -2.80 22.87
C GLY A 313 8.05 -1.61 23.54
N GLN A 314 8.30 -0.40 23.03
CA GLN A 314 7.68 0.82 23.54
C GLN A 314 6.15 0.81 23.37
N LYS A 315 5.65 0.39 22.20
CA LYS A 315 4.21 0.27 21.93
C LYS A 315 3.52 -0.77 22.80
N ILE A 316 4.25 -1.82 23.18
CA ILE A 316 3.72 -2.87 24.04
C ILE A 316 3.64 -2.38 25.49
N VAL A 317 4.70 -1.77 26.02
CA VAL A 317 4.68 -1.27 27.42
C VAL A 317 3.73 -0.09 27.62
N THR A 318 3.33 0.64 26.57
CA THR A 318 2.31 1.69 26.66
C THR A 318 0.87 1.17 26.50
N GLY A 319 0.69 -0.12 26.19
CA GLY A 319 -0.62 -0.72 25.91
C GLY A 319 -1.20 -0.32 24.55
N GLU A 320 -0.41 0.31 23.67
CA GLU A 320 -0.86 0.64 22.31
C GLU A 320 -1.11 -0.64 21.49
N LYS A 321 -0.31 -1.69 21.73
CA LYS A 321 -0.40 -2.98 21.05
C LYS A 321 -0.04 -4.14 21.97
N LEU A 322 -0.75 -5.26 21.87
CA LEU A 322 -0.35 -6.57 22.42
C LEU A 322 -0.07 -6.58 23.93
N GLU A 323 -0.59 -5.63 24.71
CA GLU A 323 -0.54 -5.67 26.17
C GLU A 323 -1.84 -5.10 26.74
N PRO A 324 -2.84 -5.95 27.02
CA PRO A 324 -4.10 -5.50 27.59
C PRO A 324 -3.97 -5.06 29.05
N GLN A 325 -2.92 -5.51 29.76
CA GLN A 325 -2.68 -5.18 31.16
C GLN A 325 -1.31 -4.55 31.32
N VAL A 326 -1.23 -3.23 31.09
CA VAL A 326 0.01 -2.47 31.15
C VAL A 326 0.65 -2.59 32.53
N ILE A 327 1.90 -3.05 32.55
CA ILE A 327 2.70 -3.09 33.77
C ILE A 327 3.43 -1.73 33.91
N PRO A 328 3.18 -0.95 34.97
CA PRO A 328 3.84 0.33 35.17
C PRO A 328 5.37 0.19 35.18
N ASP A 329 6.05 1.23 34.69
CA ASP A 329 7.50 1.42 34.75
C ASP A 329 8.36 0.34 34.06
N LYS A 330 7.76 -0.48 33.17
CA LYS A 330 8.53 -1.41 32.33
C LYS A 330 9.25 -0.70 31.19
N ARG A 331 10.50 -1.11 30.95
CA ARG A 331 11.27 -0.68 29.78
C ARG A 331 10.77 -1.40 28.54
N GLY A 332 10.58 -0.66 27.45
CA GLY A 332 10.20 -1.24 26.17
C GLY A 332 11.27 -2.17 25.59
N SER A 333 12.55 -1.83 25.74
CA SER A 333 13.65 -2.63 25.17
C SER A 333 14.98 -2.43 25.87
N ILE A 334 15.91 -3.36 25.64
CA ILE A 334 17.30 -3.37 26.13
C ILE A 334 18.19 -3.83 24.98
N ALA A 335 19.29 -3.11 24.73
CA ALA A 335 20.36 -3.57 23.85
C ALA A 335 21.29 -4.51 24.63
N VAL A 336 21.55 -5.71 24.10
CA VAL A 336 22.37 -6.76 24.73
C VAL A 336 23.46 -7.27 23.80
#